data_AF-A0A381ZEN2-F1
#
_entry.id   AF-A0A381ZEN2-F1
#
_cell.length_a   1.000
_cell.length_b   1.000
_cell.length_c   1.000
_cell.angle_alpha   90.00
_cell.angle_beta   90.00
_cell.angle_gamma   90.00
#
_symmetry.space_group_name_H-M   'P 1'
#
loop_
_entity.id
_entity.type
_entity.pdbx_description
1 polymer ?
#
loop_
_entity_poly.entity_id
_entity_poly.type
_entity_poly.pdbx_seq_one_letter_code
_entity_poly.pdbx_strand_id
1 'polypeptide(L)'
;MLKNPRIALLFILLFPVKLLQAQNDIYFPPNGQWERRPPESLQIDAEKLAAAVELAKANTVVEPHDMNQFIENGFGREPLFSILGPTKRREQGSGLVIRKGYI
;
A
#
# COMPACT_ATOMS: atom_id res chain seq x y z
N MET A 1 -40.80 -26.08 -5.26
CA MET A 1 -40.35 -26.77 -4.03
C MET A 1 -39.83 -28.15 -4.41
N LEU A 2 -38.51 -28.39 -4.27
CA LEU A 2 -37.89 -29.66 -4.63
C LEU A 2 -38.42 -30.77 -3.69
N LYS A 3 -39.16 -31.74 -4.24
CA LYS A 3 -39.81 -32.82 -3.45
C LYS A 3 -38.88 -34.00 -3.13
N ASN A 4 -37.67 -34.06 -3.69
CA ASN A 4 -36.80 -35.23 -3.60
C ASN A 4 -35.59 -34.97 -2.67
N PRO A 5 -35.47 -35.69 -1.53
CA PRO A 5 -34.41 -35.44 -0.54
C PRO A 5 -33.01 -35.77 -1.07
N ARG A 6 -32.89 -36.70 -2.03
CA ARG A 6 -31.61 -37.01 -2.71
C ARG A 6 -31.13 -35.86 -3.60
N ILE A 7 -32.05 -35.14 -4.24
CA ILE A 7 -31.72 -33.97 -5.06
C ILE A 7 -31.31 -32.80 -4.17
N ALA A 8 -31.99 -32.62 -3.03
CA ALA A 8 -31.59 -31.65 -2.02
C ALA A 8 -30.19 -31.93 -1.45
N LEU A 9 -29.87 -33.20 -1.17
CA LEU A 9 -28.55 -33.62 -0.69
C LEU A 9 -27.44 -33.38 -1.73
N LEU A 10 -27.73 -33.62 -3.02
CA LEU A 10 -26.79 -33.34 -4.12
C LEU A 10 -26.50 -31.83 -4.26
N PHE A 11 -27.53 -30.99 -4.11
CA PHE A 11 -27.38 -29.53 -4.13
C PHE A 11 -26.54 -29.00 -2.96
N ILE A 12 -26.70 -29.59 -1.77
CA ILE A 12 -25.91 -29.23 -0.57
C ILE A 12 -24.44 -29.65 -0.73
N LEU A 13 -24.16 -30.80 -1.32
CA LEU A 13 -22.80 -31.30 -1.57
C LEU A 13 -22.05 -30.56 -2.70
N LEU A 14 -22.76 -29.96 -3.66
CA LEU A 14 -22.17 -29.19 -4.77
C LEU A 14 -21.94 -27.70 -4.45
N PHE A 15 -22.59 -27.16 -3.41
CA PHE A 15 -22.46 -25.76 -3.02
C PHE A 15 -21.06 -25.31 -2.51
N PRO A 16 -20.28 -26.12 -1.76
CA PRO A 16 -19.03 -25.62 -1.17
C PRO A 16 -17.88 -25.42 -2.17
N VAL A 17 -17.97 -25.96 -3.39
CA VAL A 17 -16.90 -25.82 -4.40
C VAL A 17 -16.74 -24.36 -4.87
N LYS A 18 -17.82 -23.58 -4.87
CA LYS A 18 -17.78 -22.15 -5.23
C LYS A 18 -17.05 -21.28 -4.21
N LEU A 19 -17.09 -21.64 -2.91
CA LEU A 19 -16.46 -20.87 -1.83
C LEU A 19 -14.92 -21.00 -1.84
N LEU A 20 -14.40 -22.15 -2.28
CA LEU A 20 -12.96 -22.42 -2.35
C LEU A 20 -12.23 -21.63 -3.45
N GLN A 21 -12.93 -21.22 -4.51
CA GLN A 21 -12.31 -20.46 -5.61
C GLN A 21 -12.21 -18.94 -5.37
N ALA A 22 -12.81 -18.42 -4.30
CA ALA A 22 -12.77 -16.98 -4.00
C ALA A 22 -11.39 -16.45 -3.58
N GLN A 23 -10.42 -17.34 -3.28
CA GLN A 23 -9.09 -16.95 -2.79
C GLN A 23 -8.01 -16.89 -3.90
N ASN A 24 -8.30 -17.35 -5.12
CA ASN A 24 -7.26 -17.57 -6.14
C ASN A 24 -6.98 -16.37 -7.06
N ASP A 25 -7.81 -15.32 -7.04
CA ASP A 25 -7.69 -14.17 -7.96
C ASP A 25 -7.10 -12.90 -7.29
N ILE A 26 -6.50 -13.03 -6.11
CA ILE A 26 -5.86 -11.87 -5.43
C ILE A 26 -4.47 -11.66 -6.03
N TYR A 27 -4.27 -10.55 -6.72
CA TYR A 27 -2.95 -10.15 -7.20
C TYR A 27 -1.99 -9.90 -6.03
N PHE A 28 -0.88 -10.64 -6.02
CA PHE A 28 0.21 -10.47 -5.08
C PHE A 28 1.52 -10.29 -5.88
N PRO A 29 2.08 -9.08 -5.92
CA PRO A 29 3.25 -8.80 -6.73
C PRO A 29 4.51 -9.47 -6.16
N PRO A 30 5.41 -9.99 -7.00
CA PRO A 30 6.75 -10.37 -6.58
C PRO A 30 7.53 -9.17 -6.02
N ASN A 31 8.55 -9.44 -5.20
CA ASN A 31 9.42 -8.40 -4.66
C ASN A 31 10.00 -7.53 -5.80
N GLY A 32 9.79 -6.21 -5.71
CA GLY A 32 10.28 -5.23 -6.68
C GLY A 32 9.55 -5.20 -8.03
N GLN A 33 8.54 -6.05 -8.26
CA GLN A 33 7.85 -6.19 -9.55
C GLN A 33 6.37 -5.83 -9.46
N TRP A 34 6.07 -4.75 -8.73
CA TRP A 34 4.71 -4.27 -8.58
C TRP A 34 4.23 -3.61 -9.88
N GLU A 35 3.12 -4.10 -10.41
CA GLU A 35 2.48 -3.50 -11.59
C GLU A 35 1.88 -2.15 -11.23
N ARG A 36 2.09 -1.16 -12.11
CA ARG A 36 1.50 0.18 -12.01
C ARG A 36 0.22 0.25 -12.80
N ARG A 37 -0.84 0.77 -12.19
CA ARG A 37 -2.16 0.88 -12.81
C ARG A 37 -2.75 2.28 -12.65
N PRO A 38 -3.46 2.78 -13.68
CA PRO A 38 -4.15 4.05 -13.56
C PRO A 38 -5.29 3.92 -12.52
N PRO A 39 -5.59 4.96 -11.73
CA PRO A 39 -6.60 4.93 -10.66
C PRO A 39 -7.96 4.38 -11.12
N GLU A 40 -8.37 4.75 -12.34
CA GLU A 40 -9.65 4.38 -12.94
C GLU A 40 -9.78 2.86 -13.11
N SER A 41 -8.68 2.17 -13.46
CA SER A 41 -8.67 0.71 -13.59
C SER A 41 -8.86 -0.03 -12.27
N LEU A 42 -8.64 0.67 -11.14
CA LEU A 42 -8.82 0.18 -9.78
C LEU A 42 -10.08 0.73 -9.12
N GLN A 43 -10.96 1.39 -9.89
CA GLN A 43 -12.19 2.04 -9.43
C GLN A 43 -11.91 3.12 -8.36
N ILE A 44 -10.78 3.81 -8.51
CA ILE A 44 -10.41 4.97 -7.70
C ILE A 44 -10.75 6.24 -8.48
N ASP A 45 -11.38 7.18 -7.80
CA ASP A 45 -11.62 8.55 -8.29
C ASP A 45 -10.28 9.31 -8.35
N ALA A 46 -9.84 9.61 -9.58
CA ALA A 46 -8.54 10.23 -9.82
C ALA A 46 -8.43 11.65 -9.25
N GLU A 47 -9.52 12.43 -9.25
CA GLU A 47 -9.52 13.80 -8.71
C GLU A 47 -9.37 13.78 -7.19
N LYS A 48 -10.09 12.89 -6.51
CA LYS A 48 -9.96 12.73 -5.06
C LYS A 48 -8.59 12.20 -4.67
N LEU A 49 -8.03 11.29 -5.47
CA LEU A 49 -6.67 10.80 -5.24
C LEU A 49 -5.65 11.93 -5.38
N ALA A 50 -5.75 12.76 -6.42
CA ALA A 50 -4.88 13.91 -6.61
C ALA A 50 -5.00 14.90 -5.44
N ALA A 51 -6.21 15.20 -4.98
CA ALA A 51 -6.45 16.07 -3.83
C ALA A 51 -5.81 15.51 -2.54
N ALA A 52 -5.89 14.19 -2.32
CA ALA A 52 -5.24 13.54 -1.18
C ALA A 52 -3.71 13.62 -1.24
N VAL A 53 -3.13 13.48 -2.44
CA VAL A 53 -1.68 13.63 -2.66
C VAL A 53 -1.23 15.07 -2.39
N GLU A 54 -1.97 16.07 -2.87
CA GLU A 54 -1.65 17.48 -2.59
C GLU A 54 -1.78 17.81 -1.11
N LEU A 55 -2.81 17.28 -0.43
CA LEU A 55 -2.93 17.42 1.02
C LEU A 55 -1.71 16.83 1.74
N ALA A 56 -1.25 15.64 1.34
CA ALA A 56 -0.08 15.01 1.94
C ALA A 56 1.19 15.85 1.73
N LYS A 57 1.40 16.38 0.51
CA LYS A 57 2.53 17.27 0.21
C LYS A 57 2.49 18.54 1.06
N ALA A 58 1.33 19.19 1.17
CA ALA A 58 1.15 20.42 1.93
C ALA A 58 1.41 20.25 3.44
N ASN A 59 1.19 19.04 3.97
CA ASN A 59 1.39 18.73 5.39
C ASN A 59 2.72 18.01 5.69
N THR A 60 3.57 17.79 4.70
CA THR A 60 4.86 17.14 4.92
C THR A 60 5.81 18.10 5.66
N VAL A 61 6.29 17.69 6.83
CA VAL A 61 7.34 18.41 7.55
C VAL A 61 8.71 17.96 7.07
N VAL A 62 9.40 18.86 6.36
CA VAL A 62 10.74 18.60 5.81
C VAL A 62 11.85 19.24 6.66
N GLU A 63 11.50 20.17 7.55
CA GLU A 63 12.47 20.91 8.36
C GLU A 63 13.09 20.10 9.52
N PRO A 64 14.39 20.29 9.81
CA PRO A 64 15.36 21.04 8.99
C PRO A 64 15.63 20.34 7.65
N HIS A 65 15.72 21.13 6.58
CA HIS A 65 16.08 20.61 5.25
C HIS A 65 17.49 19.98 5.21
N ASP A 66 18.40 20.42 6.08
CA ASP A 66 19.71 19.79 6.22
C ASP A 66 19.57 18.46 6.99
N MET A 67 19.92 17.37 6.32
CA MET A 67 19.86 16.04 6.91
C MET A 67 20.88 15.86 8.03
N ASN A 68 22.06 16.49 7.98
CA ASN A 68 23.02 16.42 9.08
C ASN A 68 22.40 17.02 10.34
N GLN A 69 21.81 18.21 10.21
CA GLN A 69 21.15 18.88 11.31
C GLN A 69 19.96 18.07 11.86
N PHE A 70 19.16 17.45 10.98
CA PHE A 70 18.05 16.59 11.41
C PHE A 70 18.55 15.41 12.24
N ILE A 71 19.59 14.71 11.77
CA ILE A 71 20.15 13.56 12.48
C ILE A 71 20.80 14.01 13.80
N GLU A 72 21.57 15.10 13.81
CA GLU A 72 22.18 15.65 15.02
C GLU A 72 21.14 16.06 16.06
N ASN A 73 20.05 16.72 15.65
CA ASN A 73 18.98 17.13 16.55
C ASN A 73 18.28 15.94 17.21
N GLY A 74 18.14 14.81 16.49
CA GLY A 74 17.48 13.60 16.99
C GLY A 74 18.40 12.70 17.81
N PHE A 75 19.60 12.45 17.31
CA PHE A 75 20.49 11.37 17.78
C PHE A 75 21.84 11.88 18.32
N GLY A 76 22.16 13.16 18.17
CA GLY A 76 23.48 13.72 18.50
C GLY A 76 23.90 13.63 19.97
N ARG A 77 22.97 13.30 20.87
CA ARG A 77 23.23 13.13 22.31
C ARG A 77 23.53 11.67 22.69
N GLU A 78 23.41 10.73 21.76
CA GLU A 78 23.65 9.32 22.04
C GLU A 78 25.16 9.03 22.21
N PRO A 79 25.54 8.12 23.13
CA PRO A 79 26.93 7.71 23.27
C PRO A 79 27.50 7.15 21.96
N LEU A 80 28.73 7.54 21.62
CA LEU A 80 29.44 7.11 20.41
C LEU A 80 28.75 7.51 19.08
N PHE A 81 27.87 8.53 19.10
CA PHE A 81 27.21 9.02 17.89
C PHE A 81 28.21 9.68 16.92
N SER A 82 28.11 9.30 15.64
CA SER A 82 28.72 10.00 14.52
C SER A 82 27.94 9.73 13.24
N ILE A 83 27.90 10.72 12.34
CA ILE A 83 27.32 10.53 11.01
C ILE A 83 28.37 9.85 10.14
N LEU A 84 28.11 8.61 9.75
CA LEU A 84 29.01 7.82 8.90
C LEU A 84 28.69 8.06 7.42
N GLY A 85 29.43 8.96 6.79
CA GLY A 85 29.36 9.24 5.35
C GLY A 85 28.52 10.48 4.98
N PRO A 86 28.47 10.82 3.68
CA PRO A 86 27.79 12.02 3.21
C PRO A 86 26.28 11.88 3.32
N THR A 87 25.62 12.95 3.78
CA THR A 87 24.17 13.07 3.74
C THR A 87 23.71 13.92 2.56
N LYS A 88 22.42 13.87 2.24
CA LYS A 88 21.78 14.68 1.20
C LYS A 88 20.71 15.57 1.81
N ARG A 89 20.47 16.73 1.20
CA ARG A 89 19.37 17.61 1.58
C ARG A 89 18.02 16.86 1.50
N ARG A 90 17.16 17.10 2.47
CA ARG A 90 15.76 16.65 2.46
C ARG A 90 15.00 17.59 1.54
N GLU A 91 14.57 17.10 0.38
CA GLU A 91 13.88 17.94 -0.62
C GLU A 91 12.38 18.05 -0.34
N GLN A 92 11.66 16.93 -0.44
CA GLN A 92 10.20 16.86 -0.33
C GLN A 92 9.77 15.57 0.37
N GLY A 93 8.48 15.47 0.65
CA GLY A 93 7.87 14.22 1.12
C GLY A 93 7.95 13.13 0.06
N SER A 94 8.25 11.91 0.49
CA SER A 94 8.13 10.70 -0.32
C SER A 94 6.85 9.95 0.03
N GLY A 95 6.21 9.32 -0.95
CA GLY A 95 5.00 8.54 -0.71
C GLY A 95 4.79 7.45 -1.76
N LEU A 96 3.97 6.46 -1.39
CA LEU A 96 3.55 5.37 -2.25
C LEU A 96 2.06 5.11 -2.02
N VAL A 97 1.27 5.05 -3.10
CA VAL A 97 -0.13 4.65 -3.05
C VAL A 97 -0.21 3.20 -3.47
N ILE A 98 -0.87 2.36 -2.67
CA ILE A 98 -1.07 0.95 -2.96
C ILE A 98 -2.56 0.62 -2.88
N ARG A 99 -3.08 -0.07 -3.89
CA ARG A 99 -4.44 -0.61 -3.88
C ARG A 99 -4.45 -2.02 -4.46
N LYS A 100 -4.90 -2.99 -3.66
CA LYS A 100 -5.05 -4.40 -4.05
C LYS A 100 -3.76 -5.00 -4.65
N GLY A 101 -2.60 -4.62 -4.12
CA GLY A 101 -1.30 -5.08 -4.61
C GLY A 101 -0.74 -4.33 -5.82
N TYR A 102 -1.46 -3.35 -6.36
CA TYR A 102 -0.98 -2.47 -7.45
C TYR A 102 -0.50 -1.14 -6.89
N ILE A 103 0.43 -0.52 -7.63
CA ILE A 103 0.83 0.88 -7.47
C ILE A 103 -0.05 1.76 -8.35
#